data_AF-A0A967WBX6-F1
#
_entry.id   AF-A0A967WBX6-F1
#
_cell.length_a   1.000
_cell.length_b   1.000
_cell.length_c   1.000
_cell.angle_alpha   90.00
_cell.angle_beta   90.00
_cell.angle_gamma   90.00
#
_symmetry.space_group_name_H-M   'P 1'
#
loop_
_entity.id
_entity.type
_entity.pdbx_description
1 polymer ?
#
loop_
_entity_poly.entity_id
_entity_poly.type
_entity_poly.pdbx_seq_one_letter_code
_entity_poly.pdbx_strand_id
1 'polypeptide(L)'
;MTAGKPSRTVSSLGFYLLRRAFVLLLTIVAGVYITILIANLEGSLDKSVRSQVIRQVRWMERDGEFDDVRPEFLPGAKNKAKWRIEQEVGLWLPTWQRNLRWTLNALTFQWGRAVFEPVGVYPSYIVGNYEVNEIILQHFPNTLLIMGTAYLLTFCLGIPLSLYLASRRQGHWLDRLFTMLSPISSVPSWVLGILLVAVFTIQLRLLP
;
A
#
# COMPACT_ATOMS: atom_id res chain seq x y z
N MET A 1 36.49 -42.49 5.93
CA MET A 1 35.29 -41.70 5.58
C MET A 1 34.74 -41.05 6.85
N THR A 2 35.11 -39.80 7.13
CA THR A 2 34.63 -39.07 8.32
C THR A 2 33.55 -38.09 7.88
N ALA A 3 32.29 -38.39 8.24
CA ALA A 3 31.16 -37.48 8.04
C ALA A 3 31.38 -36.22 8.89
N GLY A 4 31.60 -35.08 8.23
CA GLY A 4 31.77 -33.79 8.90
C GLY A 4 30.47 -33.37 9.59
N LYS A 5 30.50 -33.28 10.94
CA LYS A 5 29.43 -32.62 11.71
C LYS A 5 29.26 -31.18 11.19
N PRO A 6 28.05 -30.70 10.91
CA PRO A 6 27.84 -29.31 10.53
C PRO A 6 28.37 -28.40 11.65
N SER A 7 29.23 -27.45 11.29
CA SER A 7 29.88 -26.56 12.25
C SER A 7 28.83 -25.73 12.99
N ARG A 8 29.00 -25.56 14.30
CA ARG A 8 28.11 -24.79 15.21
C ARG A 8 27.75 -23.39 14.66
N THR A 9 28.58 -22.84 13.78
CA THR A 9 28.41 -21.55 13.09
C THR A 9 27.18 -21.49 12.17
N VAL A 10 26.85 -22.58 11.46
CA VAL A 10 25.70 -22.61 10.54
C VAL A 10 24.38 -22.64 11.32
N SER A 11 24.31 -23.41 12.41
CA SER A 11 23.15 -23.44 13.30
C SER A 11 22.92 -22.11 14.03
N SER A 12 23.99 -21.42 14.43
CA SER A 12 23.86 -20.10 15.08
C SER A 12 23.41 -19.01 14.10
N LEU A 13 23.86 -19.06 12.85
CA LEU A 13 23.44 -18.12 11.81
C LEU A 13 21.95 -18.31 11.47
N GLY A 14 21.49 -19.56 11.31
CA GLY A 14 20.09 -19.87 11.05
C GLY A 14 19.17 -19.40 12.20
N PHE A 15 19.55 -19.67 13.45
CA PHE A 15 18.79 -19.21 14.61
C PHE A 15 18.74 -17.68 14.73
N TYR A 16 19.85 -17.00 14.41
CA TYR A 16 19.89 -15.54 14.36
C TYR A 16 18.94 -14.96 13.29
N LEU A 17 18.97 -15.51 12.07
CA LEU A 17 18.10 -15.07 10.97
C LEU A 17 16.62 -15.31 11.30
N LEU A 18 16.28 -16.47 11.86
CA LEU A 18 14.91 -16.78 12.30
C LEU A 18 14.44 -15.83 13.40
N ARG A 19 15.27 -15.62 14.44
CA ARG A 19 14.94 -14.67 15.50
C ARG A 19 14.73 -13.27 14.94
N ARG A 20 15.59 -12.83 14.02
CA ARG A 20 15.47 -11.52 13.37
C ARG A 20 14.20 -11.41 12.53
N ALA A 21 13.89 -12.41 11.71
CA ALA A 21 12.67 -12.46 10.92
C ALA A 21 11.42 -12.43 11.81
N PHE A 22 11.43 -13.19 12.91
CA PHE A 22 10.34 -13.19 13.89
C PHE A 22 10.16 -11.82 14.55
N VAL A 23 11.23 -11.18 15.00
CA VAL A 23 11.17 -9.83 15.58
C VAL A 23 10.65 -8.82 14.56
N LEU A 24 11.11 -8.88 13.31
CA LEU A 24 10.62 -8.00 12.25
C LEU A 24 9.12 -8.22 11.97
N LEU A 25 8.68 -9.47 11.90
CA LEU A 25 7.27 -9.81 11.71
C LEU A 25 6.43 -9.28 12.89
N LEU A 26 6.88 -9.47 14.12
CA LEU A 26 6.21 -8.95 15.31
C LEU A 26 6.12 -7.42 15.26
N THR A 27 7.20 -6.74 14.89
CA THR A 27 7.22 -5.27 14.74
C THR A 27 6.26 -4.80 13.65
N ILE A 28 6.19 -5.49 12.51
CA ILE A 28 5.24 -5.17 11.43
C ILE A 28 3.80 -5.36 11.91
N VAL A 29 3.48 -6.50 12.52
CA VAL A 29 2.14 -6.80 13.04
C VAL A 29 1.73 -5.77 14.09
N ALA A 30 2.62 -5.44 15.03
CA ALA A 30 2.38 -4.43 16.05
C ALA A 30 2.17 -3.04 15.43
N GLY A 31 3.01 -2.65 14.46
CA GLY A 31 2.90 -1.38 13.75
C GLY A 31 1.56 -1.26 13.02
N VAL A 32 1.19 -2.26 12.22
CA VAL A 32 -0.08 -2.30 11.49
C VAL A 32 -1.27 -2.28 12.46
N TYR A 33 -1.21 -3.04 13.55
CA TYR A 33 -2.25 -3.03 14.58
C TYR A 33 -2.43 -1.64 15.20
N ILE A 34 -1.33 -0.97 15.55
CA ILE A 34 -1.36 0.41 16.07
C ILE A 34 -1.93 1.37 15.03
N THR A 35 -1.52 1.27 13.76
CA THR A 35 -2.06 2.09 12.67
C THR A 35 -3.57 1.91 12.53
N ILE A 36 -4.05 0.67 12.57
CA ILE A 36 -5.49 0.37 12.47
C ILE A 36 -6.23 0.87 13.70
N LEU A 37 -5.64 0.71 14.89
CA LEU A 37 -6.21 1.23 16.12
C LEU A 37 -6.40 2.74 16.03
N ILE A 38 -5.36 3.47 15.58
CA ILE A 38 -5.39 4.93 15.38
C ILE A 38 -6.44 5.29 14.32
N ALA A 39 -6.42 4.63 13.15
CA ALA A 39 -7.37 4.89 12.07
C ALA A 39 -8.82 4.62 12.46
N ASN A 40 -9.07 3.72 13.42
CA ASN A 40 -10.40 3.42 13.92
C ASN A 40 -10.77 4.11 15.24
N LEU A 41 -9.95 5.04 15.77
CA LEU A 41 -10.30 5.77 17.00
C LEU A 41 -11.64 6.50 16.90
N GLU A 42 -11.95 7.06 15.72
CA GLU A 42 -13.22 7.75 15.43
C GLU A 42 -14.31 6.84 14.85
N GLY A 43 -14.04 5.52 14.80
CA GLY A 43 -14.90 4.53 14.15
C GLY A 43 -14.96 4.68 12.63
N SER A 44 -14.01 5.38 12.00
CA SER A 44 -14.01 5.65 10.56
C SER A 44 -13.91 4.39 9.71
N LEU A 45 -13.10 3.42 10.16
CA LEU A 45 -12.98 2.11 9.50
C LEU A 45 -14.28 1.30 9.67
N ASP A 46 -14.86 1.29 10.86
CA ASP A 46 -16.18 0.67 11.12
C ASP A 46 -17.30 1.24 10.25
N LYS A 47 -17.35 2.58 10.11
CA LYS A 47 -18.31 3.28 9.26
C LYS A 47 -18.13 2.90 7.79
N SER A 48 -16.89 2.86 7.31
CA SER A 48 -16.58 2.44 5.94
C SER A 48 -17.10 1.02 5.66
N VAL A 49 -16.79 0.08 6.56
CA VAL A 49 -17.23 -1.32 6.46
C VAL A 49 -18.76 -1.42 6.51
N ARG A 50 -19.42 -0.72 7.44
CA ARG A 50 -20.89 -0.68 7.52
C ARG A 50 -21.53 -0.12 6.25
N SER A 51 -20.94 0.93 5.67
CA SER A 51 -21.38 1.49 4.39
C SER A 51 -21.21 0.50 3.24
N GLN A 52 -20.16 -0.34 3.26
CA GLN A 52 -20.01 -1.42 2.29
C GLN A 52 -21.13 -2.45 2.41
N VAL A 53 -21.52 -2.85 3.62
CA VAL A 53 -22.65 -3.77 3.83
C VAL A 53 -23.96 -3.20 3.29
N ILE A 54 -24.25 -1.92 3.58
CA ILE A 54 -25.46 -1.26 3.08
C ILE A 54 -25.48 -1.23 1.55
N ARG A 55 -24.34 -0.91 0.92
CA ARG A 55 -24.22 -0.94 -0.54
C ARG A 55 -24.36 -2.35 -1.10
N GLN A 56 -23.80 -3.36 -0.44
CA GLN A 56 -23.95 -4.74 -0.87
C GLN A 56 -25.40 -5.20 -0.87
N VAL A 57 -26.18 -4.87 0.17
CA VAL A 57 -27.62 -5.15 0.19
C VAL A 57 -28.38 -4.39 -0.90
N ARG A 58 -27.98 -3.16 -1.22
CA ARG A 58 -28.54 -2.40 -2.35
C ARG A 58 -28.21 -3.06 -3.69
N TRP A 59 -27.01 -3.61 -3.85
CA TRP A 59 -26.64 -4.37 -5.06
C TRP A 59 -27.46 -5.66 -5.18
N MET A 60 -27.65 -6.40 -4.08
CA MET A 60 -28.52 -7.59 -4.05
C MET A 60 -29.95 -7.27 -4.50
N GLU A 61 -30.50 -6.13 -4.05
CA GLU A 61 -31.81 -5.66 -4.51
C GLU A 61 -31.83 -5.35 -6.00
N ARG A 62 -30.82 -4.65 -6.51
CA ARG A 62 -30.74 -4.32 -7.94
C ARG A 62 -30.58 -5.57 -8.81
N ASP A 63 -29.88 -6.57 -8.30
CA ASP A 63 -29.57 -7.81 -9.02
C ASP A 63 -30.71 -8.86 -8.91
N GLY A 64 -31.84 -8.50 -8.27
CA GLY A 64 -33.07 -9.29 -8.24
C GLY A 64 -33.19 -10.29 -7.08
N GLU A 65 -32.28 -10.29 -6.11
CA GLU A 65 -32.24 -11.25 -4.98
C GLU A 65 -33.52 -11.18 -4.11
N PHE A 66 -34.27 -10.08 -4.17
CA PHE A 66 -35.50 -9.88 -3.39
C PHE A 66 -36.77 -9.83 -4.25
N ASP A 67 -36.72 -10.18 -5.55
CA ASP A 67 -37.85 -10.05 -6.47
C ASP A 67 -39.05 -10.94 -6.07
N ASP A 68 -38.77 -12.09 -5.44
CA ASP A 68 -39.80 -13.03 -4.96
C ASP A 68 -40.44 -12.60 -3.62
N VAL A 69 -39.90 -11.57 -2.97
CA VAL A 69 -40.36 -11.11 -1.66
C VAL A 69 -41.49 -10.11 -1.86
N ARG A 70 -42.65 -10.37 -1.25
CA ARG A 70 -43.78 -9.41 -1.28
C ARG A 70 -43.32 -8.04 -0.75
N PRO A 71 -43.77 -6.91 -1.33
CA PRO A 71 -43.32 -5.57 -0.95
C PRO A 71 -43.44 -5.26 0.55
N GLU A 72 -44.44 -5.82 1.23
CA GLU A 72 -44.67 -5.67 2.66
C GLU A 72 -43.55 -6.31 3.52
N PHE A 73 -42.96 -7.43 3.08
CA PHE A 73 -41.88 -8.12 3.80
C PHE A 73 -40.48 -7.70 3.35
N LEU A 74 -40.38 -6.89 2.29
CA LEU A 74 -39.11 -6.44 1.71
C LEU A 74 -38.18 -5.76 2.74
N PRO A 75 -38.65 -4.85 3.62
CA PRO A 75 -37.79 -4.25 4.64
C PRO A 75 -37.21 -5.29 5.62
N GLY A 76 -38.02 -6.28 6.00
CA GLY A 76 -37.59 -7.37 6.88
C GLY A 76 -36.55 -8.28 6.23
N ALA A 77 -36.75 -8.62 4.96
CA ALA A 77 -35.80 -9.41 4.18
C ALA A 77 -34.45 -8.70 4.02
N LYS A 78 -34.47 -7.39 3.69
CA LYS A 78 -33.26 -6.57 3.59
C LYS A 78 -32.53 -6.44 4.92
N ASN A 79 -33.26 -6.22 6.02
CA ASN A 79 -32.66 -6.15 7.36
C ASN A 79 -32.03 -7.48 7.77
N LYS A 80 -32.67 -8.61 7.42
CA LYS A 80 -32.12 -9.95 7.66
C LYS A 80 -30.84 -10.19 6.86
N ALA A 81 -30.81 -9.80 5.58
CA ALA A 81 -29.62 -9.88 4.74
C ALA A 81 -28.49 -9.01 5.29
N LYS A 82 -28.78 -7.76 5.65
CA LYS A 82 -27.84 -6.85 6.30
C LYS A 82 -27.24 -7.45 7.56
N TRP A 83 -28.07 -7.97 8.47
CA TRP A 83 -27.63 -8.58 9.72
C TRP A 83 -26.70 -9.78 9.49
N ARG A 84 -27.02 -10.64 8.51
CA ARG A 84 -26.18 -11.79 8.13
C ARG A 84 -24.78 -11.33 7.68
N ILE A 85 -24.72 -10.34 6.79
CA ILE A 85 -23.43 -9.83 6.28
C ILE A 85 -22.64 -9.13 7.39
N GLU A 86 -23.29 -8.34 8.26
CA GLU A 86 -22.63 -7.72 9.40
C GLU A 86 -22.01 -8.78 10.35
N GLN A 87 -22.64 -9.96 10.48
CA GLN A 87 -22.09 -11.11 11.22
C GLN A 87 -20.86 -11.70 10.57
N GLU A 88 -20.93 -11.96 9.27
CA GLU A 88 -19.82 -12.52 8.49
C GLU A 88 -18.59 -11.60 8.54
N VAL A 89 -18.80 -10.28 8.41
CA VAL A 89 -17.74 -9.28 8.45
C VAL A 89 -17.17 -9.06 9.87
N GLY A 90 -17.93 -9.43 10.91
CA GLY A 90 -17.48 -9.36 12.30
C GLY A 90 -17.63 -7.97 12.94
N LEU A 91 -18.58 -7.16 12.48
CA LEU A 91 -18.86 -5.85 13.06
C LEU A 91 -19.34 -5.93 14.53
N TRP A 92 -19.85 -7.08 14.97
CA TRP A 92 -20.32 -7.31 16.35
C TRP A 92 -19.21 -7.64 17.35
N LEU A 93 -18.00 -7.94 16.87
CA LEU A 93 -16.89 -8.30 17.73
C LEU A 93 -16.50 -7.11 18.63
N PRO A 94 -16.04 -7.36 19.87
CA PRO A 94 -15.39 -6.34 20.69
C PRO A 94 -14.29 -5.63 19.91
N THR A 95 -14.10 -4.33 20.16
CA THR A 95 -13.21 -3.46 19.36
C THR A 95 -11.80 -4.03 19.19
N TRP A 96 -11.23 -4.64 20.24
CA TRP A 96 -9.89 -5.24 20.16
C TRP A 96 -9.83 -6.47 19.24
N GLN A 97 -10.85 -7.34 19.27
CA GLN A 97 -10.95 -8.51 18.37
C GLN A 97 -11.16 -8.07 16.93
N ARG A 98 -11.99 -7.05 16.73
CA ARG A 98 -12.27 -6.50 15.41
C ARG A 98 -11.04 -5.83 14.80
N ASN A 99 -10.32 -5.01 15.57
CA ASN A 99 -9.07 -4.40 15.14
C ASN A 99 -7.99 -5.45 14.80
N LEU A 100 -7.91 -6.52 15.59
CA LEU A 100 -7.01 -7.64 15.30
C LEU A 100 -7.40 -8.34 13.99
N ARG A 101 -8.70 -8.57 13.76
CA ARG A 101 -9.20 -9.14 12.50
C ARG A 101 -8.84 -8.25 11.31
N TRP A 102 -9.02 -6.94 11.40
CA TRP A 102 -8.60 -6.03 10.33
C TRP A 102 -7.10 -6.01 10.12
N THR A 103 -6.31 -6.18 11.18
CA THR A 103 -4.85 -6.31 11.08
C THR A 103 -4.50 -7.55 10.29
N LEU A 104 -5.14 -8.69 10.59
CA LEU A 104 -4.94 -9.92 9.82
C LEU A 104 -5.37 -9.73 8.37
N ASN A 105 -6.56 -9.19 8.11
CA ASN A 105 -7.02 -8.89 6.76
C ASN A 105 -6.05 -7.99 6.00
N ALA A 106 -5.50 -6.96 6.67
CA ALA A 106 -4.54 -6.05 6.07
C ALA A 106 -3.23 -6.74 5.70
N LEU A 107 -2.75 -7.65 6.56
CA LEU A 107 -1.54 -8.45 6.32
C LEU A 107 -1.75 -9.54 5.26
N THR A 108 -2.97 -10.03 5.08
CA THR A 108 -3.34 -11.03 4.06
C THR A 108 -3.86 -10.40 2.77
N PHE A 109 -3.70 -9.09 2.58
CA PHE A 109 -4.14 -8.34 1.39
C PHE A 109 -5.66 -8.38 1.11
N GLN A 110 -6.47 -8.60 2.14
CA GLN A 110 -7.93 -8.59 2.09
C GLN A 110 -8.48 -7.20 2.47
N TRP A 111 -8.12 -6.19 1.67
CA TRP A 111 -8.45 -4.79 1.96
C TRP A 111 -9.90 -4.40 1.62
N GLY A 112 -10.65 -5.29 0.98
CA GLY A 112 -12.05 -5.07 0.63
C GLY A 112 -12.22 -4.27 -0.66
N ARG A 113 -13.38 -3.61 -0.80
CA ARG A 113 -13.76 -2.88 -2.02
C ARG A 113 -13.45 -1.40 -1.90
N ALA A 114 -12.93 -0.83 -2.97
CA ALA A 114 -12.77 0.62 -3.07
C ALA A 114 -14.14 1.26 -3.31
N VAL A 115 -14.40 2.35 -2.60
CA VAL A 115 -15.68 3.08 -2.68
C VAL A 115 -15.39 4.41 -3.35
N PHE A 116 -15.79 4.52 -4.61
CA PHE A 116 -15.77 5.78 -5.33
C PHE A 116 -17.19 6.34 -5.28
N GLU A 117 -17.47 7.15 -4.26
CA GLU A 117 -18.65 8.02 -4.32
C GLU A 117 -18.31 9.20 -5.23
N PRO A 118 -19.11 9.49 -6.28
CA PRO A 118 -18.88 10.66 -7.10
C PRO A 118 -19.08 11.92 -6.26
N VAL A 119 -17.98 12.49 -5.77
CA VAL A 119 -17.99 13.78 -5.10
C VAL A 119 -17.84 14.86 -6.18
N GLY A 120 -18.93 15.15 -6.90
CA GLY A 120 -18.96 16.26 -7.87
C GLY A 120 -19.87 16.08 -9.08
N VAL A 121 -20.03 17.18 -9.83
CA VAL A 121 -20.82 17.30 -11.09
C VAL A 121 -20.15 16.55 -12.26
N TYR A 122 -18.92 16.09 -12.09
CA TYR A 122 -18.23 15.29 -13.11
C TYR A 122 -18.57 13.81 -12.91
N PRO A 123 -19.08 13.12 -13.95
CA PRO A 123 -19.27 11.68 -13.89
C PRO A 123 -17.90 11.05 -13.62
N SER A 124 -17.74 10.47 -12.43
CA SER A 124 -16.58 9.64 -12.16
C SER A 124 -16.68 8.43 -13.09
N TYR A 125 -15.76 8.34 -14.06
CA TYR A 125 -15.68 7.21 -15.00
C TYR A 125 -15.34 5.87 -14.31
N ILE A 126 -15.10 5.90 -13.00
CA ILE A 126 -14.87 4.71 -12.15
C ILE A 126 -16.21 4.35 -11.48
N VAL A 127 -17.19 3.93 -12.28
CA VAL A 127 -18.38 3.24 -11.76
C VAL A 127 -18.09 1.75 -11.87
N GLY A 128 -17.47 1.17 -10.85
CA GLY A 128 -17.16 -0.26 -10.84
C GLY A 128 -16.89 -0.79 -9.43
N ASN A 129 -17.30 -2.04 -9.19
CA ASN A 129 -16.98 -2.80 -7.99
C ASN A 129 -15.52 -3.29 -8.09
N TYR A 130 -14.55 -2.42 -7.84
CA TYR A 130 -13.14 -2.82 -7.84
C TYR A 130 -12.69 -3.26 -6.46
N GLU A 131 -12.01 -4.41 -6.40
CA GLU A 131 -11.28 -4.78 -5.19
C GLU A 131 -10.02 -3.92 -5.07
N VAL A 132 -9.69 -3.49 -3.85
CA VAL A 132 -8.51 -2.65 -3.61
C VAL A 132 -7.22 -3.36 -4.08
N ASN A 133 -7.17 -4.69 -3.98
CA ASN A 133 -6.06 -5.50 -4.47
C ASN A 133 -5.90 -5.40 -5.99
N GLU A 134 -7.00 -5.44 -6.76
CA GLU A 134 -6.96 -5.33 -8.22
C GLU A 134 -6.41 -3.97 -8.65
N ILE A 135 -6.86 -2.89 -8.00
CA ILE A 135 -6.37 -1.53 -8.26
C ILE A 135 -4.87 -1.46 -8.02
N ILE A 136 -4.40 -2.03 -6.90
CA ILE A 136 -2.98 -2.03 -6.57
C ILE A 136 -2.19 -2.83 -7.59
N LEU A 137 -2.64 -4.04 -7.94
CA LEU A 137 -2.00 -4.87 -8.96
C LEU A 137 -1.97 -4.21 -10.35
N GLN A 138 -2.96 -3.38 -10.68
CA GLN A 138 -2.97 -2.63 -11.94
C GLN A 138 -1.86 -1.56 -12.00
N HIS A 139 -1.53 -0.93 -10.87
CA HIS A 139 -0.56 0.17 -10.83
C HIS A 139 0.83 -0.29 -10.39
N PHE A 140 0.91 -1.39 -9.63
CA PHE A 140 2.14 -1.91 -9.04
C PHE A 140 3.27 -2.16 -10.06
N PRO A 141 3.02 -2.73 -11.26
CA PRO A 141 4.05 -2.91 -12.27
C PRO A 141 4.69 -1.59 -12.73
N ASN A 142 3.89 -0.54 -12.91
CA ASN A 142 4.40 0.78 -13.31
C ASN A 142 5.24 1.40 -12.22
N THR A 143 4.81 1.29 -10.96
CA THR A 143 5.61 1.74 -9.80
C THR A 143 6.93 1.00 -9.72
N LEU A 144 6.92 -0.32 -9.86
CA LEU A 144 8.14 -1.14 -9.89
C LEU A 144 9.06 -0.78 -11.05
N LEU A 145 8.51 -0.50 -12.24
CA LEU A 145 9.30 -0.10 -13.40
C LEU A 145 9.99 1.23 -13.13
N ILE A 146 9.26 2.25 -12.67
CA ILE A 146 9.82 3.58 -12.40
C ILE A 146 10.86 3.52 -11.28
N MET A 147 10.55 2.89 -10.14
CA MET A 147 11.50 2.77 -9.03
C MET A 147 12.70 1.88 -9.40
N GLY A 148 12.44 0.75 -10.05
CA GLY A 148 13.48 -0.19 -10.45
C GLY A 148 14.45 0.42 -11.45
N THR A 149 13.97 1.14 -12.46
CA THR A 149 14.81 1.86 -13.41
C THR A 149 15.62 2.97 -12.74
N ALA A 150 15.01 3.77 -11.85
CA ALA A 150 15.71 4.81 -11.10
C ALA A 150 16.84 4.24 -10.20
N TYR A 151 16.57 3.16 -9.48
CA TYR A 151 17.59 2.51 -8.65
C TYR A 151 18.67 1.83 -9.48
N LEU A 152 18.31 1.19 -10.59
CA LEU A 152 19.27 0.57 -11.49
C LEU A 152 20.20 1.63 -12.10
N LEU A 153 19.67 2.77 -12.57
CA LEU A 153 20.49 3.88 -13.05
C LEU A 153 21.40 4.43 -11.94
N THR A 154 20.88 4.58 -10.72
CA THR A 154 21.66 5.04 -9.57
C THR A 154 22.78 4.06 -9.22
N PHE A 155 22.51 2.76 -9.28
CA PHE A 155 23.50 1.72 -9.06
C PHE A 155 24.57 1.70 -10.17
N CYS A 156 24.15 1.68 -11.43
CA CYS A 156 25.04 1.56 -12.59
C CYS A 156 25.85 2.83 -12.86
N LEU A 157 25.32 4.02 -12.59
CA LEU A 157 26.01 5.29 -12.85
C LEU A 157 26.59 5.89 -11.57
N GLY A 158 25.80 5.92 -10.50
CA GLY A 158 26.18 6.59 -9.25
C GLY A 158 27.32 5.89 -8.50
N ILE A 159 27.31 4.56 -8.43
CA ILE A 159 28.38 3.82 -7.72
C ILE A 159 29.72 3.94 -8.46
N PRO A 160 29.84 3.66 -9.78
CA PRO A 160 31.11 3.83 -10.47
C PRO A 160 31.61 5.27 -10.46
N LEU A 161 30.71 6.24 -10.64
CA LEU A 161 31.06 7.65 -10.62
C LEU A 161 31.58 8.09 -9.25
N SER A 162 30.93 7.69 -8.17
CA SER A 162 31.36 8.01 -6.80
C SER A 162 32.71 7.38 -6.45
N LEU A 163 32.93 6.10 -6.82
CA LEU A 163 34.22 5.43 -6.65
C LEU A 163 35.33 6.11 -7.48
N TYR A 164 35.02 6.51 -8.71
CA TYR A 164 35.96 7.21 -9.59
C TYR A 164 36.36 8.58 -9.03
N LEU A 165 35.41 9.35 -8.51
CA LEU A 165 35.66 10.64 -7.84
C LEU A 165 36.51 10.44 -6.57
N ALA A 166 36.19 9.43 -5.75
CA ALA A 166 36.93 9.12 -4.53
C ALA A 166 38.38 8.67 -4.79
N SER A 167 38.64 8.00 -5.92
CA SER A 167 39.98 7.54 -6.29
C SER A 167 40.89 8.66 -6.84
N ARG A 168 40.35 9.80 -7.28
CA ARG A 168 41.12 10.92 -7.83
C ARG A 168 41.63 11.83 -6.68
N ARG A 169 42.75 12.53 -6.91
CA ARG A 169 43.23 13.53 -5.95
C ARG A 169 42.18 14.64 -5.80
N GLN A 170 41.89 14.98 -4.54
CA GLN A 170 40.98 16.05 -4.15
C GLN A 170 41.33 17.35 -4.89
N GLY A 171 40.32 18.02 -5.45
CA GLY A 171 40.49 19.30 -6.14
C GLY A 171 40.56 19.23 -7.67
N HIS A 172 40.35 18.06 -8.29
CA HIS A 172 40.06 17.97 -9.73
C HIS A 172 38.76 18.73 -10.07
N TRP A 173 38.63 19.27 -11.29
CA TRP A 173 37.46 20.09 -11.64
C TRP A 173 36.12 19.35 -11.51
N LEU A 174 36.10 18.04 -11.80
CA LEU A 174 34.92 17.18 -11.58
C LEU A 174 34.55 17.08 -10.10
N ASP A 175 35.53 16.88 -9.22
CA ASP A 175 35.33 16.80 -7.77
C ASP A 175 34.75 18.12 -7.21
N ARG A 176 35.24 19.27 -7.70
CA ARG A 176 34.68 20.59 -7.37
C ARG A 176 33.25 20.76 -7.89
N LEU A 177 32.96 20.34 -9.12
CA LEU A 177 31.61 20.44 -9.70
C LEU A 177 30.58 19.63 -8.90
N PHE A 178 30.88 18.37 -8.57
CA PHE A 178 29.97 17.55 -7.77
C PHE A 178 29.80 18.06 -6.34
N THR A 179 30.87 18.59 -5.74
CA THR A 179 30.80 19.27 -4.43
C THR A 179 29.88 20.50 -4.49
N MET A 180 29.97 21.31 -5.56
CA MET A 180 29.09 22.46 -5.78
C MET A 180 27.63 22.07 -5.99
N LEU A 181 27.36 20.93 -6.62
CA LEU A 181 26.01 20.42 -6.86
C LEU A 181 25.41 19.69 -5.65
N SER A 182 26.23 19.30 -4.66
CA SER A 182 25.79 18.57 -3.46
C SER A 182 24.58 19.20 -2.74
N PRO A 183 24.45 20.54 -2.60
CA PRO A 183 23.31 21.16 -1.94
C PRO A 183 21.96 20.91 -2.63
N ILE A 184 21.95 20.53 -3.92
CA ILE A 184 20.70 20.17 -4.64
C ILE A 184 20.02 18.98 -3.96
N SER A 185 20.78 18.08 -3.33
CA SER A 185 20.24 16.94 -2.58
C SER A 185 19.44 17.33 -1.34
N SER A 186 19.64 18.53 -0.81
CA SER A 186 18.88 19.05 0.35
C SER A 186 17.50 19.58 -0.05
N VAL A 187 17.24 19.77 -1.35
CA VAL A 187 15.94 20.21 -1.84
C VAL A 187 14.94 19.05 -1.71
N PRO A 188 13.73 19.29 -1.17
CA PRO A 188 12.71 18.24 -1.10
C PRO A 188 12.41 17.68 -2.49
N SER A 189 12.34 16.35 -2.61
CA SER A 189 12.16 15.67 -3.90
C SER A 189 10.92 16.13 -4.67
N TRP A 190 9.83 16.45 -3.96
CA TRP A 190 8.60 16.97 -4.58
C TRP A 190 8.81 18.34 -5.24
N VAL A 191 9.68 19.21 -4.71
CA VAL A 191 10.01 20.51 -5.31
C VAL A 191 10.77 20.30 -6.61
N LEU A 192 11.78 19.42 -6.59
CA LEU A 192 12.54 19.06 -7.80
C LEU A 192 11.62 18.47 -8.86
N GLY A 193 10.65 17.63 -8.47
CA GLY A 193 9.64 17.09 -9.39
C GLY A 193 8.86 18.18 -10.11
N ILE A 194 8.35 19.18 -9.38
CA ILE A 194 7.60 20.31 -9.97
C ILE A 194 8.49 21.15 -10.90
N LEU A 195 9.73 21.45 -10.49
CA LEU A 195 10.67 22.21 -11.32
C LEU A 195 11.01 21.48 -12.62
N LEU A 196 11.23 20.17 -12.56
CA LEU A 196 11.49 19.34 -13.73
C LEU A 196 10.30 19.34 -14.69
N VAL A 197 9.07 19.21 -14.18
CA VAL A 197 7.86 19.32 -15.02
C VAL A 197 7.77 20.71 -15.67
N ALA A 198 8.03 21.78 -14.93
CA ALA A 198 7.98 23.14 -15.47
C ALA A 198 8.99 23.37 -16.61
N VAL A 199 10.21 22.85 -16.46
CA VAL A 199 11.26 22.99 -17.48
C VAL A 199 11.01 22.04 -18.66
N PHE A 200 10.85 20.74 -18.41
CA PHE A 200 10.83 19.74 -19.48
C PHE A 200 9.48 19.62 -20.20
N THR A 201 8.37 19.71 -19.48
CA THR A 201 7.02 19.59 -20.07
C THR A 201 6.52 20.95 -20.56
N ILE A 202 6.56 21.98 -19.70
CA ILE A 202 5.91 23.27 -20.04
C ILE A 202 6.79 24.12 -20.96
N GLN A 203 8.05 24.38 -20.58
CA GLN A 203 8.93 25.27 -21.34
C GLN A 203 9.51 24.58 -22.59
N LEU A 204 10.12 23.40 -22.41
CA LEU A 204 10.82 22.69 -23.48
C LEU A 204 9.91 21.77 -24.31
N ARG A 205 8.72 21.40 -23.80
CA ARG A 205 7.76 20.49 -24.45
C ARG A 205 8.40 19.18 -24.93
N LEU A 206 9.39 18.70 -24.19
CA LEU A 206 10.24 17.57 -24.53
C LEU A 206 9.66 16.25 -24.02
N LEU A 207 8.85 16.33 -22.96
CA LEU A 207 8.07 15.24 -22.37
C LEU A 207 6.59 15.66 -22.35
N PRO A 208 5.65 14.71 -22.47
CA PRO A 208 4.21 14.98 -22.40
C PRO A 208 3.79 15.56 -21.04
#